data_AF-A0A7S1G5D7-F1
#
_entry.id   AF-A0A7S1G5D7-F1
#
_cell.length_a   1.000
_cell.length_b   1.000
_cell.length_c   1.000
_cell.angle_alpha   90.00
_cell.angle_beta   90.00
_cell.angle_gamma   90.00
#
_symmetry.space_group_name_H-M   'P 1'
#
loop_
_entity.id
_entity.type
_entity.pdbx_description
1 polymer ?
#
loop_
_entity_poly.entity_id
_entity_poly.type
_entity_poly.pdbx_seq_one_letter_code
_entity_poly.pdbx_strand_id
1 'polypeptide(L)'
;VGNAVGGIDDVDGDGVPDIVIGVPRSDANKGPGSTNEGAVFVVRQLRNGNARYLRRIGKNDGLTGGASLNLPSSCYFGISVAGLHDRDGDGIPELVVGGHGYDSYKGAVWVLHLTAAGQARAVTRIDNAVMTGSPLDASDTLGIGIAAVPDINGDGTEELAVGAYGDDDGGSGRGAVYIMFLAVVNASSAGGSVSGSGPATQYSSHAKLSETS
;
A
#
# COMPACT_ATOMS: atom_id res chain seq x y z
N VAL A 1 -0.55 1.43 -19.01
CA VAL A 1 -0.72 2.88 -18.78
C VAL A 1 -0.96 3.08 -17.29
N GLY A 2 -0.39 4.12 -16.68
CA GLY A 2 -0.54 4.40 -15.24
C GLY A 2 -1.99 4.66 -14.88
N ASN A 3 -2.51 3.97 -13.87
CA ASN A 3 -3.88 4.12 -13.38
C ASN A 3 -3.97 5.07 -12.19
N ALA A 4 -2.93 5.08 -11.36
CA ALA A 4 -2.79 5.98 -10.23
C ALA A 4 -1.43 6.71 -10.30
N VAL A 5 -1.40 7.93 -9.77
CA VAL A 5 -0.19 8.70 -9.52
C VAL A 5 -0.30 9.34 -8.14
N GLY A 6 0.78 9.31 -7.38
CA GLY A 6 0.86 9.93 -6.06
C GLY A 6 2.23 10.56 -5.84
N GLY A 7 2.27 11.64 -5.08
CA GLY A 7 3.52 12.10 -4.48
C GLY A 7 3.91 11.14 -3.36
N ILE A 8 5.20 10.93 -3.21
CA ILE A 8 5.82 10.38 -2.02
C ILE A 8 6.86 11.41 -1.55
N ASP A 9 7.23 11.40 -0.28
CA ASP A 9 8.31 12.24 0.20
C ASP A 9 9.64 11.89 -0.50
N ASP A 10 10.74 12.47 -0.06
CA ASP A 10 12.06 12.21 -0.64
C ASP A 10 12.54 10.76 -0.38
N VAL A 11 12.41 9.88 -1.38
CA VAL A 11 12.81 8.46 -1.24
C VAL A 11 14.33 8.32 -1.29
N ASP A 12 15.02 9.11 -2.12
CA ASP A 12 16.45 8.92 -2.38
C ASP A 12 17.39 9.89 -1.64
N GLY A 13 16.83 10.75 -0.80
CA GLY A 13 17.56 11.63 0.13
C GLY A 13 18.20 12.84 -0.56
N ASP A 14 17.73 13.24 -1.75
CA ASP A 14 18.28 14.37 -2.49
C ASP A 14 17.63 15.73 -2.16
N GLY A 15 16.65 15.70 -1.26
CA GLY A 15 15.83 16.80 -0.77
C GLY A 15 14.74 17.26 -1.75
N VAL A 16 14.30 16.38 -2.65
CA VAL A 16 13.16 16.58 -3.56
C VAL A 16 12.16 15.43 -3.38
N PRO A 17 10.87 15.72 -3.14
CA PRO A 17 9.85 14.68 -3.09
C PRO A 17 9.75 13.89 -4.40
N ASP A 18 9.50 12.60 -4.30
CA ASP A 18 9.44 11.70 -5.45
C ASP A 18 8.01 11.39 -5.90
N ILE A 19 7.87 10.66 -7.01
CA ILE A 19 6.58 10.27 -7.58
C ILE A 19 6.45 8.75 -7.61
N VAL A 20 5.25 8.26 -7.35
CA VAL A 20 4.88 6.87 -7.57
C VAL A 20 3.77 6.76 -8.62
N ILE A 21 3.90 5.80 -9.52
CA ILE A 21 2.93 5.51 -10.58
C ILE A 21 2.46 4.07 -10.46
N GLY A 22 1.16 3.87 -10.28
CA GLY A 22 0.52 2.57 -10.22
C GLY A 22 0.19 2.01 -11.61
N VAL A 23 0.53 0.75 -11.86
CA VAL A 23 0.24 0.01 -13.09
C VAL A 23 -0.44 -1.32 -12.78
N PRO A 24 -1.73 -1.30 -12.39
CA PRO A 24 -2.44 -2.46 -11.86
C PRO A 24 -2.62 -3.61 -12.85
N ARG A 25 -2.56 -3.31 -14.16
CA ARG A 25 -2.61 -4.32 -15.22
C ARG A 25 -1.22 -4.70 -15.73
N SER A 26 -0.17 -4.39 -14.95
CA SER A 26 1.16 -4.89 -15.24
C SER A 26 1.19 -6.37 -14.93
N ASP A 27 1.50 -7.15 -15.95
CA ASP A 27 1.71 -8.57 -15.79
C ASP A 27 3.12 -8.86 -15.31
N ALA A 28 3.26 -9.70 -14.29
CA ALA A 28 4.57 -10.13 -13.82
C ALA A 28 5.26 -11.09 -14.81
N ASN A 29 4.47 -11.74 -15.69
CA ASN A 29 4.93 -12.68 -16.72
C ASN A 29 4.58 -12.16 -18.12
N LYS A 30 5.58 -11.97 -19.00
CA LYS A 30 5.37 -11.71 -20.43
C LYS A 30 4.95 -12.96 -21.24
N GLY A 31 4.34 -13.96 -20.59
CA GLY A 31 3.93 -15.23 -21.19
C GLY A 31 2.41 -15.41 -21.23
N PRO A 32 1.87 -16.34 -22.04
CA PRO A 32 0.44 -16.61 -22.08
C PRO A 32 -0.07 -17.07 -20.70
N GLY A 33 -1.21 -16.51 -20.27
CA GLY A 33 -1.73 -16.68 -18.91
C GLY A 33 -1.30 -15.57 -17.94
N SER A 34 -0.92 -14.41 -18.46
CA SER A 34 -0.62 -13.22 -17.66
C SER A 34 -1.87 -12.75 -16.90
N THR A 35 -1.72 -12.47 -15.61
CA THR A 35 -2.87 -12.27 -14.74
C THR A 35 -2.74 -11.02 -13.89
N ASN A 36 -2.69 -9.82 -14.50
CA ASN A 36 -2.99 -8.52 -13.87
C ASN A 36 -2.56 -8.41 -12.39
N GLU A 37 -1.36 -8.89 -12.04
CA GLU A 37 -0.93 -8.90 -10.64
C GLU A 37 -0.67 -7.47 -10.19
N GLY A 38 -0.21 -6.65 -11.13
CA GLY A 38 0.07 -5.23 -10.95
C GLY A 38 1.50 -4.96 -10.53
N ALA A 39 1.85 -3.67 -10.56
CA ALA A 39 3.12 -3.14 -10.10
C ALA A 39 2.98 -1.64 -9.80
N VAL A 40 3.98 -1.08 -9.16
CA VAL A 40 4.19 0.37 -9.06
C VAL A 40 5.59 0.73 -9.57
N PHE A 41 5.75 1.96 -10.04
CA PHE A 41 7.02 2.54 -10.41
C PHE A 41 7.32 3.72 -9.49
N VAL A 42 8.47 3.69 -8.82
CA VAL A 42 9.05 4.82 -8.12
C VAL A 42 9.88 5.61 -9.12
N VAL A 43 9.63 6.92 -9.18
CA VAL A 43 10.22 7.86 -10.11
C VAL A 43 10.83 8.99 -9.32
N ARG A 44 12.15 9.12 -9.43
CA ARG A 44 12.89 10.19 -8.79
C ARG A 44 12.59 11.52 -9.47
N GLN A 45 12.26 12.56 -8.71
CA GLN A 45 12.26 13.92 -9.22
C GLN A 45 13.63 14.59 -9.04
N LEU A 46 14.02 15.41 -10.00
CA LEU A 46 15.25 16.19 -9.94
C LEU A 46 14.91 17.65 -9.68
N ARG A 47 15.80 18.36 -8.95
CA ARG A 47 15.66 19.81 -8.67
C ARG A 47 15.50 20.69 -9.92
N ASN A 48 15.90 20.20 -11.08
CA ASN A 48 15.74 20.89 -12.35
C ASN A 48 14.39 20.62 -13.06
N GLY A 49 13.44 19.96 -12.39
CA GLY A 49 12.10 19.64 -12.90
C GLY A 49 12.04 18.39 -13.79
N ASN A 50 13.18 17.74 -14.06
CA ASN A 50 13.19 16.45 -14.77
C ASN A 50 12.89 15.29 -13.82
N ALA A 51 12.53 14.15 -14.39
CA ALA A 51 12.29 12.92 -13.64
C ALA A 51 13.15 11.77 -14.18
N ARG A 52 13.54 10.84 -13.30
CA ARG A 52 14.26 9.62 -13.66
C ARG A 52 13.55 8.41 -13.08
N TYR A 53 13.39 7.38 -13.90
CA TYR A 53 12.93 6.09 -13.41
C TYR A 53 13.93 5.56 -12.37
N LEU A 54 13.42 5.28 -11.16
CA LEU A 54 14.23 4.75 -10.07
C LEU A 54 14.05 3.23 -9.98
N ARG A 55 12.81 2.78 -9.74
CA ARG A 55 12.56 1.36 -9.47
C ARG A 55 11.13 0.93 -9.80
N ARG A 56 10.97 -0.34 -10.19
CA ARG A 56 9.69 -1.03 -10.30
C ARG A 56 9.57 -1.96 -9.10
N ILE A 57 8.38 -1.97 -8.49
CA ILE A 57 8.03 -2.89 -7.42
C ILE A 57 6.78 -3.65 -7.83
N GLY A 58 6.87 -4.98 -7.79
CA GLY A 58 5.84 -5.92 -8.20
C GLY A 58 6.27 -7.33 -7.82
N LYS A 59 5.45 -8.32 -8.18
CA LYS A 59 5.59 -9.72 -7.73
C LYS A 59 7.01 -10.29 -7.88
N ASN A 60 7.66 -10.00 -9.00
CA ASN A 60 8.95 -10.56 -9.40
C ASN A 60 10.15 -9.64 -9.11
N ASP A 61 9.94 -8.45 -8.52
CA ASP A 61 11.03 -7.50 -8.24
C ASP A 61 11.74 -7.78 -6.90
N GLY A 62 11.20 -8.72 -6.12
CA GLY A 62 11.73 -9.15 -4.83
C GLY A 62 11.64 -8.08 -3.73
N LEU A 63 11.92 -8.48 -2.50
CA LEU A 63 12.26 -7.59 -1.39
C LEU A 63 13.77 -7.63 -1.18
N THR A 64 14.34 -6.65 -0.46
CA THR A 64 15.72 -6.81 0.01
C THR A 64 15.83 -8.08 0.86
N GLY A 65 16.86 -8.90 0.63
CA GLY A 65 16.99 -10.21 1.28
C GLY A 65 16.34 -11.37 0.52
N GLY A 66 15.74 -11.14 -0.65
CA GLY A 66 15.37 -12.18 -1.60
C GLY A 66 13.97 -12.79 -1.42
N ALA A 67 13.19 -12.33 -0.45
CA ALA A 67 11.78 -12.69 -0.35
C ALA A 67 10.97 -12.12 -1.53
N SER A 68 9.83 -12.71 -1.86
CA SER A 68 8.95 -12.24 -2.95
C SER A 68 7.74 -11.50 -2.39
N LEU A 69 7.27 -10.49 -3.12
CA LEU A 69 5.99 -9.86 -2.85
C LEU A 69 4.87 -10.79 -3.36
N ASN A 70 4.09 -11.36 -2.44
CA ASN A 70 3.02 -12.29 -2.80
C ASN A 70 1.81 -11.53 -3.38
N LEU A 71 1.82 -11.35 -4.69
CA LEU A 71 0.69 -10.82 -5.46
C LEU A 71 0.02 -11.95 -6.26
N PRO A 72 -1.20 -12.37 -5.89
CA PRO A 72 -1.93 -13.36 -6.67
C PRO A 72 -2.35 -12.77 -8.02
N SER A 73 -2.76 -13.66 -8.91
CA SER A 73 -3.42 -13.32 -10.17
C SER A 73 -4.60 -12.36 -9.95
N SER A 74 -4.72 -11.35 -10.81
CA SER A 74 -5.76 -10.32 -10.76
C SER A 74 -5.82 -9.53 -9.46
N CYS A 75 -4.70 -9.42 -8.73
CA CYS A 75 -4.61 -8.58 -7.54
C CYS A 75 -4.82 -7.09 -7.87
N TYR A 76 -4.44 -6.65 -9.08
CA TYR A 76 -4.46 -5.26 -9.49
C TYR A 76 -3.64 -4.33 -8.57
N PHE A 77 -2.49 -4.82 -8.10
CA PHE A 77 -1.59 -4.05 -7.26
C PHE A 77 -1.13 -2.76 -7.95
N GLY A 78 -1.28 -1.62 -7.27
CA GLY A 78 -1.03 -0.30 -7.86
C GLY A 78 -2.29 0.30 -8.49
N ILE A 79 -3.49 -0.19 -8.15
CA ILE A 79 -4.75 0.48 -8.54
C ILE A 79 -4.88 1.85 -7.89
N SER A 80 -4.34 1.99 -6.68
CA SER A 80 -4.25 3.22 -5.90
C SER A 80 -2.89 3.25 -5.20
N VAL A 81 -2.39 4.46 -4.93
CA VAL A 81 -1.12 4.67 -4.23
C VAL A 81 -1.25 5.88 -3.32
N ALA A 82 -0.54 5.86 -2.19
CA ALA A 82 -0.35 7.03 -1.32
C ALA A 82 1.04 6.97 -0.68
N GLY A 83 1.74 8.10 -0.64
CA GLY A 83 2.92 8.24 0.21
C GLY A 83 2.52 8.45 1.66
N LEU A 84 3.33 7.92 2.57
CA LEU A 84 3.31 8.25 3.98
C LEU A 84 4.66 8.87 4.34
N HIS A 85 4.68 9.71 5.38
CA HIS A 85 5.96 10.10 5.97
C HIS A 85 6.69 8.89 6.56
N ASP A 86 7.98 9.05 6.84
CA ASP A 86 8.85 8.07 7.49
C ASP A 86 8.30 7.64 8.87
N ARG A 87 7.62 6.49 8.90
CA ARG A 87 7.04 5.91 10.11
C ARG A 87 8.01 5.10 10.94
N ASP A 88 8.95 4.44 10.28
CA ASP A 88 9.89 3.56 10.97
C ASP A 88 11.13 4.31 11.49
N GLY A 89 11.29 5.57 11.09
CA GLY A 89 12.31 6.48 11.57
C GLY A 89 13.67 6.23 10.92
N ASP A 90 13.71 5.57 9.76
CA ASP A 90 14.94 5.26 9.04
C ASP A 90 15.38 6.34 8.03
N GLY A 91 14.59 7.41 7.92
CA GLY A 91 14.80 8.55 7.05
C GLY A 91 14.23 8.37 5.64
N ILE A 92 13.45 7.32 5.38
CA ILE A 92 12.87 7.02 4.06
C ILE A 92 11.34 6.89 4.22
N PRO A 93 10.55 7.57 3.38
CA PRO A 93 9.09 7.46 3.45
C PRO A 93 8.56 6.06 3.10
N GLU A 94 7.43 5.69 3.68
CA GLU A 94 6.67 4.51 3.28
C GLU A 94 5.77 4.76 2.07
N LEU A 95 5.54 3.70 1.31
CA LEU A 95 4.60 3.69 0.20
C LEU A 95 3.43 2.74 0.48
N VAL A 96 2.21 3.25 0.36
CA VAL A 96 0.99 2.48 0.44
C VAL A 96 0.46 2.17 -0.95
N VAL A 97 0.09 0.93 -1.19
CA VAL A 97 -0.39 0.45 -2.49
C VAL A 97 -1.65 -0.39 -2.34
N GLY A 98 -2.69 -0.07 -3.09
CA GLY A 98 -3.93 -0.86 -3.13
C GLY A 98 -3.89 -1.99 -4.17
N GLY A 99 -4.64 -3.05 -3.88
CA GLY A 99 -4.90 -4.17 -4.79
C GLY A 99 -6.30 -4.74 -4.55
N HIS A 100 -7.28 -4.11 -5.18
CA HIS A 100 -8.71 -4.38 -4.95
C HIS A 100 -9.18 -5.77 -5.40
N GLY A 101 -8.41 -6.47 -6.24
CA GLY A 101 -8.77 -7.82 -6.69
C GLY A 101 -8.28 -8.95 -5.78
N TYR A 102 -7.59 -8.62 -4.70
CA TYR A 102 -7.11 -9.61 -3.73
C TYR A 102 -8.26 -10.36 -3.04
N ASP A 103 -8.06 -11.66 -2.78
CA ASP A 103 -9.00 -12.58 -2.12
C ASP A 103 -10.46 -12.43 -2.59
N SER A 104 -10.74 -12.84 -3.83
CA SER A 104 -12.09 -12.76 -4.43
C SER A 104 -12.69 -11.36 -4.40
N TYR A 105 -11.88 -10.35 -4.72
CA TYR A 105 -12.26 -8.93 -4.71
C TYR A 105 -12.68 -8.38 -3.34
N LYS A 106 -12.34 -9.04 -2.22
CA LYS A 106 -12.38 -8.36 -0.91
C LYS A 106 -11.44 -7.17 -0.89
N GLY A 107 -10.30 -7.30 -1.57
CA GLY A 107 -9.28 -6.28 -1.67
C GLY A 107 -8.29 -6.29 -0.52
N ALA A 108 -7.20 -5.56 -0.69
CA ALA A 108 -6.14 -5.40 0.30
C ALA A 108 -5.31 -4.14 0.01
N VAL A 109 -4.55 -3.73 1.03
CA VAL A 109 -3.56 -2.66 0.97
C VAL A 109 -2.20 -3.20 1.43
N TRP A 110 -1.12 -2.74 0.81
CA TRP A 110 0.24 -3.06 1.20
C TRP A 110 0.96 -1.77 1.60
N VAL A 111 1.55 -1.77 2.79
CA VAL A 111 2.48 -0.74 3.24
C VAL A 111 3.90 -1.26 2.97
N LEU A 112 4.63 -0.55 2.12
CA LEU A 112 5.98 -0.88 1.69
C LEU A 112 6.97 0.03 2.42
N HIS A 113 7.90 -0.58 3.15
CA HIS A 113 9.07 0.12 3.67
C HIS A 113 10.14 0.11 2.59
N LEU A 114 10.55 1.28 2.13
CA LEU A 114 11.45 1.42 0.99
C LEU A 114 12.91 1.44 1.45
N THR A 115 13.79 1.46 0.46
CA THR A 115 15.21 1.82 0.62
C THR A 115 15.45 3.07 -0.23
N ALA A 116 16.58 3.76 -0.02
CA ALA A 116 16.93 4.92 -0.82
C ALA A 116 17.09 4.63 -2.32
N ALA A 117 17.19 3.35 -2.71
CA ALA A 117 17.17 2.92 -4.11
C ALA A 117 15.75 2.67 -4.66
N GLY A 118 14.70 2.98 -3.89
CA GLY A 118 13.30 2.71 -4.23
C GLY A 118 12.91 1.22 -4.20
N GLN A 119 13.75 0.34 -3.65
CA GLN A 119 13.43 -1.08 -3.47
C GLN A 119 12.60 -1.28 -2.19
N ALA A 120 11.57 -2.13 -2.22
CA ALA A 120 10.88 -2.57 -1.01
C ALA A 120 11.81 -3.44 -0.14
N ARG A 121 12.06 -3.00 1.10
CA ARG A 121 12.80 -3.74 2.13
C ARG A 121 11.91 -4.70 2.89
N ALA A 122 10.76 -4.20 3.31
CA ALA A 122 9.74 -4.94 4.05
C ALA A 122 8.35 -4.56 3.53
N VAL A 123 7.38 -5.42 3.83
CA VAL A 123 5.99 -5.19 3.44
C VAL A 123 5.06 -5.67 4.54
N THR A 124 4.06 -4.84 4.85
CA THR A 124 2.92 -5.22 5.66
C THR A 124 1.66 -5.20 4.80
N ARG A 125 0.87 -6.29 4.83
CA ARG A 125 -0.39 -6.37 4.11
C ARG A 125 -1.55 -6.21 5.10
N ILE A 126 -2.48 -5.33 4.75
CA ILE A 126 -3.74 -5.12 5.45
C ILE A 126 -4.84 -5.70 4.57
N ASP A 127 -5.49 -6.74 5.05
CA ASP A 127 -6.57 -7.46 4.38
C ASP A 127 -7.60 -7.94 5.41
N ASN A 128 -8.63 -8.65 4.95
CA ASN A 128 -9.67 -9.20 5.80
C ASN A 128 -9.16 -10.07 6.97
N ALA A 129 -7.98 -10.70 6.86
CA ALA A 129 -7.47 -11.59 7.91
C ALA A 129 -6.93 -10.83 9.12
N VAL A 130 -6.53 -9.56 8.95
CA VAL A 130 -5.99 -8.72 10.04
C VAL A 130 -6.95 -7.62 10.47
N MET A 131 -7.95 -7.29 9.66
CA MET A 131 -9.01 -6.35 10.03
C MET A 131 -9.93 -6.97 11.10
N THR A 132 -10.31 -6.18 12.09
CA THR A 132 -11.16 -6.60 13.20
C THR A 132 -12.43 -5.74 13.28
N GLY A 133 -13.56 -6.34 13.65
CA GLY A 133 -14.82 -5.63 13.88
C GLY A 133 -15.58 -5.18 12.62
N SER A 134 -15.03 -5.37 11.42
CA SER A 134 -15.67 -5.04 10.15
C SER A 134 -15.06 -5.91 9.03
N PRO A 135 -15.46 -7.20 8.96
CA PRO A 135 -14.94 -8.10 7.93
C PRO A 135 -15.31 -7.59 6.54
N LEU A 136 -14.50 -7.98 5.56
CA LEU A 136 -14.73 -7.76 4.14
C LEU A 136 -15.33 -9.00 3.50
N ASP A 137 -16.40 -8.80 2.76
CA ASP A 137 -17.05 -9.77 1.91
C ASP A 137 -16.54 -9.71 0.46
N ALA A 138 -16.83 -10.78 -0.28
CA ALA A 138 -16.39 -10.88 -1.66
C ALA A 138 -16.98 -9.73 -2.49
N SER A 139 -16.12 -9.01 -3.21
CA SER A 139 -16.45 -7.81 -3.99
C SER A 139 -16.54 -6.50 -3.21
N ASP A 140 -16.14 -6.44 -1.94
CA ASP A 140 -16.05 -5.17 -1.20
C ASP A 140 -15.00 -4.22 -1.77
N THR A 141 -13.97 -4.76 -2.43
CA THR A 141 -12.94 -4.02 -3.19
C THR A 141 -12.14 -3.02 -2.34
N LEU A 142 -11.76 -3.38 -1.11
CA LEU A 142 -10.86 -2.58 -0.28
C LEU A 142 -9.58 -2.21 -1.05
N GLY A 143 -9.14 -0.96 -0.90
CA GLY A 143 -7.92 -0.46 -1.52
C GLY A 143 -8.13 0.06 -2.93
N ILE A 144 -9.37 0.17 -3.40
CA ILE A 144 -9.69 0.83 -4.68
C ILE A 144 -9.36 2.33 -4.65
N GLY A 145 -9.43 2.96 -3.48
CA GLY A 145 -8.99 4.33 -3.23
C GLY A 145 -8.27 4.39 -1.87
N ILE A 146 -7.20 5.17 -1.80
CA ILE A 146 -6.38 5.33 -0.59
C ILE A 146 -6.00 6.81 -0.48
N ALA A 147 -6.07 7.34 0.74
CA ALA A 147 -5.49 8.63 1.09
C ALA A 147 -4.78 8.52 2.43
N ALA A 148 -3.58 9.11 2.51
CA ALA A 148 -2.99 9.47 3.80
C ALA A 148 -3.85 10.57 4.43
N VAL A 149 -4.12 10.45 5.73
CA VAL A 149 -4.80 11.48 6.51
C VAL A 149 -3.89 11.91 7.66
N PRO A 150 -3.92 13.19 8.09
CA PRO A 150 -3.12 13.65 9.22
C PRO A 150 -3.46 12.87 10.48
N ASP A 151 -2.51 12.77 11.41
CA ASP A 151 -2.70 12.19 12.76
C ASP A 151 -4.01 12.67 13.41
N ILE A 152 -5.06 11.85 13.34
CA ILE A 152 -6.39 12.14 13.89
C ILE A 152 -6.62 11.49 15.25
N ASN A 153 -5.80 10.50 15.63
CA ASN A 153 -5.90 9.82 16.92
C ASN A 153 -4.94 10.40 17.99
N GLY A 154 -4.00 11.25 17.58
CA GLY A 154 -3.03 11.93 18.43
C GLY A 154 -1.83 11.07 18.85
N ASP A 155 -1.49 10.01 18.10
CA ASP A 155 -0.38 9.10 18.40
C ASP A 155 0.96 9.53 17.78
N GLY A 156 0.97 10.60 17.00
CA GLY A 156 2.13 11.16 16.33
C GLY A 156 2.36 10.60 14.92
N THR A 157 1.46 9.78 14.38
CA THR A 157 1.61 9.17 13.05
C THR A 157 0.39 9.44 12.19
N GLU A 158 0.60 9.70 10.89
CA GLU A 158 -0.51 9.81 9.93
C GLU A 158 -1.34 8.52 9.89
N GLU A 159 -2.61 8.59 9.53
CA GLU A 159 -3.46 7.42 9.33
C GLU A 159 -3.79 7.21 7.85
N LEU A 160 -4.56 6.17 7.56
CA LEU A 160 -5.05 5.91 6.21
C LEU A 160 -6.58 5.89 6.17
N ALA A 161 -7.14 6.57 5.18
CA ALA A 161 -8.49 6.36 4.73
C ALA A 161 -8.48 5.47 3.49
N VAL A 162 -9.19 4.34 3.55
CA VAL A 162 -9.21 3.32 2.50
C VAL A 162 -10.64 3.03 2.09
N GLY A 163 -10.93 3.20 0.79
CA GLY A 163 -12.24 2.89 0.23
C GLY A 163 -12.42 1.39 0.00
N ALA A 164 -13.62 0.90 0.31
CA ALA A 164 -14.16 -0.39 -0.10
C ALA A 164 -15.46 -0.10 -0.87
N TYR A 165 -15.35 0.04 -2.19
CA TYR A 165 -16.44 0.57 -3.02
C TYR A 165 -17.68 -0.35 -3.06
N GLY A 166 -17.46 -1.65 -3.07
CA GLY A 166 -18.54 -2.64 -3.22
C GLY A 166 -19.15 -3.11 -1.91
N ASP A 167 -18.64 -2.59 -0.78
CA ASP A 167 -19.11 -2.92 0.56
C ASP A 167 -20.63 -2.74 0.68
N ASP A 168 -21.32 -3.76 1.15
CA ASP A 168 -22.77 -3.83 1.19
C ASP A 168 -23.36 -3.81 2.60
N ASP A 169 -22.57 -3.47 3.61
CA ASP A 169 -23.06 -3.26 4.96
C ASP A 169 -24.10 -2.13 4.99
N GLY A 170 -25.30 -2.46 5.47
CA GLY A 170 -26.44 -1.54 5.48
C GLY A 170 -27.24 -1.49 4.17
N GLY A 171 -26.76 -2.12 3.08
CA GLY A 171 -27.49 -2.29 1.83
C GLY A 171 -26.58 -2.48 0.61
N SER A 172 -27.13 -3.05 -0.47
CA SER A 172 -26.35 -3.45 -1.66
C SER A 172 -25.46 -2.34 -2.22
N GLY A 173 -24.14 -2.55 -2.17
CA GLY A 173 -23.12 -1.73 -2.83
C GLY A 173 -23.10 -0.26 -2.40
N ARG A 174 -23.36 0.02 -1.12
CA ARG A 174 -23.32 1.38 -0.58
C ARG A 174 -21.90 1.92 -0.43
N GLY A 175 -20.93 1.03 -0.41
CA GLY A 175 -19.53 1.35 -0.18
C GLY A 175 -19.26 1.73 1.26
N ALA A 176 -17.97 1.72 1.61
CA ALA A 176 -17.48 2.13 2.91
C ALA A 176 -16.12 2.81 2.80
N VAL A 177 -15.80 3.61 3.83
CA VAL A 177 -14.45 4.10 4.09
C VAL A 177 -13.97 3.53 5.41
N TYR A 178 -12.80 2.89 5.37
CA TYR A 178 -12.11 2.36 6.53
C TYR A 178 -11.01 3.34 6.94
N ILE A 179 -11.07 3.81 8.19
CA ILE A 179 -9.97 4.53 8.81
C ILE A 179 -9.09 3.53 9.55
N MET A 180 -7.84 3.44 9.11
CA MET A 180 -6.82 2.56 9.66
C MET A 180 -5.86 3.39 10.48
N PHE A 181 -5.83 3.16 11.78
CA PHE A 181 -4.81 3.75 12.66
C PHE A 181 -3.55 2.92 12.56
N LEU A 182 -2.43 3.61 12.48
CA LEU A 182 -1.17 3.02 12.05
C LEU A 182 -0.13 3.34 13.10
N ALA A 183 0.31 2.31 13.81
CA ALA A 183 1.24 2.49 14.91
C ALA A 183 2.64 2.91 14.42
N VAL A 184 3.32 3.73 15.21
CA VAL A 184 4.78 3.96 15.09
C VAL A 184 5.51 2.62 15.20
N VAL A 185 6.38 2.33 14.23
CA VAL A 185 7.24 1.15 14.27
C VAL A 185 8.62 1.60 14.73
N ASN A 186 8.89 1.56 16.05
CA ASN A 186 10.20 1.97 16.55
C ASN A 186 11.32 1.07 15.96
N ALA A 187 12.19 1.62 15.11
CA ALA A 187 13.31 0.91 14.47
C ALA A 187 14.43 0.40 15.41
N SER A 188 14.29 0.50 16.73
CA SER A 188 15.35 0.17 17.70
C SER A 188 15.68 -1.32 17.87
N SER A 189 15.45 -2.17 16.87
CA SER A 189 15.93 -3.57 16.87
C SER A 189 16.40 -4.12 15.51
N ALA A 190 16.71 -3.29 14.52
CA ALA A 190 17.14 -3.77 13.19
C ALA A 190 18.65 -4.17 13.13
N GLY A 191 19.00 -5.22 13.87
CA GLY A 191 20.13 -6.12 13.58
C GLY A 191 19.68 -7.50 13.09
N GLY A 192 18.38 -7.70 12.88
CA GLY A 192 17.80 -8.97 12.46
C GLY A 192 16.81 -8.78 11.32
N SER A 193 16.98 -9.56 10.26
CA SER A 193 16.03 -9.75 9.17
C SER A 193 14.63 -10.06 9.72
N VAL A 194 13.67 -9.15 9.53
CA VAL A 194 12.26 -9.42 9.80
C VAL A 194 11.68 -10.12 8.56
N SER A 195 11.85 -11.45 8.52
CA SER A 195 11.03 -12.33 7.70
C SER A 195 9.79 -12.72 8.51
N GLY A 196 8.69 -12.00 8.32
CA GLY A 196 7.42 -12.32 8.96
C GLY A 196 6.58 -11.07 9.13
N SER A 197 5.30 -11.19 8.77
CA SER A 197 4.24 -10.23 9.09
C SER A 197 4.46 -9.62 10.48
N GLY A 198 4.59 -8.30 10.56
CA GLY A 198 4.58 -7.59 11.84
C GLY A 198 3.36 -7.97 12.68
N PRO A 199 3.41 -7.79 14.01
CA PRO A 199 2.34 -8.22 14.90
C PRO A 199 1.01 -7.58 14.48
N ALA A 200 -0.05 -8.40 14.44
CA ALA A 200 -1.42 -8.06 14.03
C ALA A 200 -2.08 -6.90 14.82
N THR A 201 -1.40 -6.35 15.82
CA THR A 201 -1.84 -5.23 16.65
C THR A 201 -1.51 -3.85 16.06
N GLN A 202 -0.84 -3.77 14.91
CA GLN A 202 -0.40 -2.50 14.31
C GLN A 202 -1.39 -1.87 13.30
N TYR A 203 -2.43 -2.60 12.90
CA TYR A 203 -3.31 -2.23 11.78
C TYR A 203 -4.74 -2.73 12.00
N SER A 204 -5.48 -2.16 12.95
CA SER A 204 -6.92 -2.41 13.04
C SER A 204 -7.70 -1.30 12.35
N SER A 205 -8.70 -1.69 11.55
CA SER A 205 -9.78 -0.79 11.17
C SER A 205 -10.46 -0.29 12.45
N HIS A 206 -10.25 0.97 12.79
CA HIS A 206 -10.80 1.54 14.03
C HIS A 206 -12.17 2.17 13.79
N ALA A 207 -12.46 2.61 12.56
CA ALA A 207 -13.77 3.09 12.18
C ALA A 207 -14.09 2.70 10.73
N LYS A 208 -15.23 2.03 10.54
CA LYS A 208 -15.90 1.88 9.24
C LYS A 208 -16.98 2.95 9.15
N LEU A 209 -16.90 3.80 8.13
CA LEU A 209 -17.92 4.78 7.80
C LEU A 209 -18.73 4.21 6.62
N SER A 210 -19.98 3.81 6.88
CA SER A 210 -20.95 3.40 5.86
C SER A 210 -22.27 4.15 6.08
N GLU A 211 -23.04 4.34 5.01
CA GLU A 211 -24.36 4.96 5.10
C GLU A 211 -25.34 4.03 5.83
N THR A 212 -25.70 4.39 7.06
CA THR A 212 -26.78 3.73 7.81
C THR A 212 -28.12 4.33 7.39
N SER A 213 -29.09 3.45 7.08
CA SER A 213 -30.46 3.83 6.72
C SER A 213 -31.24 4.38 7.90
#